data_AF-A0A2N2L0S7-F1
#
_entry.id   AF-A0A2N2L0S7-F1
#
_cell.length_a   1.000
_cell.length_b   1.000
_cell.length_c   1.000
_cell.angle_alpha   90.00
_cell.angle_beta   90.00
_cell.angle_gamma   90.00
#
_symmetry.space_group_name_H-M   'P 1'
#
loop_
_entity.id
_entity.type
_entity.pdbx_description
1 polymer ?
#
loop_
_entity_poly.entity_id
_entity_poly.type
_entity_poly.pdbx_seq_one_letter_code
_entity_poly.pdbx_strand_id
1 'polypeptide(L)'
;MNTPKIENFLEKSDMNYLFCLLTKLEIQRVNQLPAHVKQKFIEKITVMAMEHVAENEVPDYITEIAEAELAMAEEAAREMDDEGDFDLEMETIDDSKHFIEDINPEDMDEAIEDDFDDDGDDD
;
A
#
# COMPACT_ATOMS: atom_id res chain seq x y z
N MET A 1 4.59 -28.54 -10.94
CA MET A 1 4.79 -27.16 -10.46
C MET A 1 6.27 -26.97 -10.22
N ASN A 2 7.00 -26.70 -11.29
CA ASN A 2 8.32 -26.10 -11.31
C ASN A 2 8.43 -25.55 -12.73
N THR A 3 8.72 -24.26 -12.86
CA THR A 3 8.92 -23.69 -14.18
C THR A 3 10.36 -24.01 -14.57
N PRO A 4 10.60 -24.50 -15.81
CA PRO A 4 11.92 -24.97 -16.22
C PRO A 4 12.99 -23.87 -16.12
N LYS A 5 12.55 -22.60 -16.10
CA LYS A 5 13.39 -21.43 -15.93
C LYS A 5 13.95 -21.32 -14.49
N ILE A 6 13.10 -21.54 -13.48
CA ILE A 6 13.51 -21.53 -12.07
C ILE A 6 14.48 -22.69 -11.80
N GLU A 7 14.18 -23.90 -12.29
CA GLU A 7 15.07 -25.06 -12.12
C GLU A 7 16.44 -24.81 -12.76
N ASN A 8 16.46 -24.30 -13.99
CA ASN A 8 17.68 -23.97 -14.70
C ASN A 8 18.52 -22.88 -13.99
N PHE A 9 17.87 -21.90 -13.35
CA PHE A 9 18.57 -20.91 -12.53
C PHE A 9 19.20 -21.57 -11.30
N LEU A 10 18.43 -22.34 -10.52
CA LEU A 10 18.89 -22.99 -9.29
C LEU A 10 19.98 -24.05 -9.54
N GLU A 11 19.96 -24.72 -10.69
CA GLU A 11 20.99 -25.69 -11.06
C GLU A 11 22.31 -25.03 -11.46
N LYS A 12 22.24 -23.85 -12.10
CA LYS A 12 23.43 -23.15 -12.61
C LYS A 12 24.04 -22.18 -11.61
N SER A 13 23.28 -21.75 -10.62
CA SER A 13 23.71 -20.75 -9.65
C SER A 13 23.71 -21.32 -8.24
N ASP A 14 24.84 -21.16 -7.54
CA ASP A 14 24.96 -21.57 -6.12
C ASP A 14 24.56 -20.41 -5.19
N MET A 15 23.43 -19.76 -5.50
CA MET A 15 22.99 -18.52 -4.85
C MET A 15 21.53 -18.61 -4.36
N ASN A 16 21.14 -19.79 -3.88
CA ASN A 16 19.76 -20.09 -3.47
C ASN A 16 19.21 -19.13 -2.41
N TYR A 17 20.04 -18.73 -1.44
CA TYR A 17 19.62 -17.79 -0.41
C TYR A 17 19.35 -16.39 -0.97
N LEU A 18 20.25 -15.90 -1.85
CA LEU A 18 20.07 -14.61 -2.53
C LEU A 18 18.82 -14.64 -3.42
N PHE A 19 18.60 -15.73 -4.15
CA PHE A 19 17.40 -15.93 -4.95
C PHE A 19 16.12 -15.81 -4.12
N CYS A 20 16.06 -16.46 -2.96
CA CYS A 20 14.94 -16.33 -2.03
C CYS A 20 14.75 -14.89 -1.53
N LEU A 21 15.82 -14.18 -1.21
CA LEU A 21 15.76 -12.78 -0.79
C LEU A 21 15.22 -11.86 -1.89
N LEU A 22 15.76 -11.98 -3.10
CA LEU A 22 15.31 -11.19 -4.26
C LEU A 22 13.85 -11.50 -4.59
N THR A 23 13.47 -12.78 -4.57
CA THR A 23 12.08 -13.20 -4.76
C THR A 23 11.16 -12.55 -3.72
N LYS A 24 11.58 -12.49 -2.45
CA LYS A 24 10.81 -11.83 -1.39
C LYS A 24 10.61 -10.33 -1.65
N LEU A 25 11.66 -9.63 -2.09
CA LEU A 25 11.59 -8.20 -2.44
C LEU A 25 10.69 -7.98 -3.66
N GLU A 26 10.79 -8.85 -4.67
CA GLU A 26 9.94 -8.82 -5.85
C GLU A 26 8.46 -9.01 -5.49
N ILE A 27 8.15 -10.00 -4.64
CA ILE A 27 6.80 -10.21 -4.11
C ILE A 27 6.29 -8.94 -3.41
N GLN A 28 7.13 -8.27 -2.61
CA GLN A 28 6.75 -7.02 -1.95
C GLN A 28 6.41 -5.92 -2.97
N ARG A 29 7.23 -5.73 -4.02
CA ARG A 29 6.95 -4.75 -5.08
C ARG A 29 5.64 -5.07 -5.80
N VAL A 30 5.47 -6.31 -6.24
CA VAL A 30 4.28 -6.73 -7.00
C VAL A 30 2.99 -6.61 -6.16
N ASN A 31 3.07 -6.84 -4.85
CA ASN A 31 1.92 -6.65 -3.95
C ASN A 31 1.50 -5.18 -3.78
N GLN A 32 2.44 -4.25 -3.89
CA GLN A 32 2.18 -2.80 -3.82
C GLN A 32 1.47 -2.27 -5.08
N LEU A 33 1.37 -3.06 -6.14
CA LEU A 33 0.65 -2.65 -7.35
C LEU A 33 -0.86 -2.49 -7.08
N PRO A 34 -1.54 -1.57 -7.80
CA PRO A 34 -2.98 -1.40 -7.70
C PRO A 34 -3.76 -2.69 -7.96
N ALA A 35 -4.93 -2.84 -7.34
CA ALA A 35 -5.76 -4.04 -7.47
C ALA A 35 -6.10 -4.35 -8.93
N HIS A 36 -6.40 -3.33 -9.74
CA HIS A 36 -6.71 -3.46 -11.15
C HIS A 36 -5.57 -4.10 -11.97
N VAL A 37 -4.32 -3.76 -11.65
CA VAL A 37 -3.14 -4.38 -12.28
C VAL A 37 -3.00 -5.84 -11.84
N LYS A 38 -3.14 -6.09 -10.53
CA LYS A 38 -3.02 -7.44 -9.96
C LYS A 38 -4.10 -8.41 -10.46
N GLN A 39 -5.29 -7.91 -10.80
CA GLN A 39 -6.37 -8.72 -11.38
C GLN A 39 -6.03 -9.29 -12.76
N LYS A 40 -5.11 -8.65 -13.50
CA LYS A 40 -4.63 -9.15 -14.81
C LYS A 40 -3.64 -10.31 -14.68
N PHE A 41 -3.15 -10.62 -13.47
CA PHE A 41 -2.18 -11.69 -13.25
C PHE A 41 -2.84 -13.07 -13.33
N ILE A 42 -2.30 -13.91 -14.21
CA ILE A 42 -2.79 -15.27 -14.43
C ILE A 42 -2.24 -16.23 -13.37
N GLU A 43 -1.00 -15.98 -12.94
CA GLU A 43 -0.29 -16.84 -12.00
C GLU A 43 -0.24 -16.26 -10.59
N LYS A 44 0.13 -17.11 -9.63
CA LYS A 44 0.38 -16.64 -8.25
C LYS A 44 1.56 -15.70 -8.26
N ILE A 45 1.45 -14.57 -7.54
CA ILE A 45 2.52 -13.55 -7.41
C ILE A 45 3.86 -14.18 -7.02
N THR A 46 3.85 -15.21 -6.16
CA THR A 46 5.07 -15.93 -5.76
C THR A 46 5.77 -16.60 -6.94
N VAL A 47 5.02 -17.19 -7.87
CA VAL A 47 5.58 -17.86 -9.05
C VAL A 47 6.14 -16.82 -10.02
N MET A 48 5.36 -15.79 -10.35
CA MET A 48 5.82 -14.70 -11.21
C MET A 48 7.08 -14.03 -10.66
N ALA A 49 7.13 -13.75 -9.36
CA ALA A 49 8.29 -13.13 -8.73
C ALA A 49 9.55 -14.01 -8.83
N MET A 50 9.41 -15.33 -8.65
CA MET A 50 10.51 -16.27 -8.85
C MET A 50 10.98 -16.29 -10.30
N GLU A 51 10.06 -16.18 -11.27
CA GLU A 51 10.38 -16.10 -12.70
C GLU A 51 11.10 -14.79 -13.06
N HIS A 52 10.61 -13.65 -12.59
CA HIS A 52 11.25 -12.35 -12.82
C HIS A 52 12.72 -12.37 -12.37
N VAL A 53 12.97 -12.93 -11.18
CA VAL A 53 14.32 -13.05 -10.62
C VAL A 53 15.15 -14.09 -11.38
N ALA A 54 14.57 -15.23 -11.74
CA ALA A 54 15.28 -16.29 -12.47
C ALA A 54 15.67 -15.87 -13.90
N GLU A 55 14.84 -15.06 -14.54
CA GLU A 55 15.07 -14.52 -15.89
C GLU A 55 15.87 -13.21 -15.87
N ASN A 56 16.06 -12.61 -14.69
CA ASN A 56 16.65 -11.29 -14.53
C ASN A 56 15.89 -10.22 -15.35
N GLU A 57 14.58 -10.40 -15.49
CA GLU A 57 13.67 -9.52 -16.21
C GLU A 57 12.54 -9.12 -15.27
N VAL A 58 12.54 -7.85 -14.87
CA VAL A 58 11.56 -7.30 -13.95
C VAL A 58 10.58 -6.43 -14.75
N PRO A 59 9.31 -6.83 -14.91
CA PRO A 59 8.35 -6.09 -15.70
C PRO A 59 8.06 -4.70 -15.12
N ASP A 60 7.92 -3.74 -16.02
CA ASP A 60 7.41 -2.40 -15.72
C ASP A 60 5.88 -2.41 -15.87
N TYR A 61 5.18 -1.83 -14.89
CA TYR A 61 3.72 -1.76 -14.85
C TYR A 61 3.19 -0.32 -14.98
N ILE A 62 4.06 0.66 -15.30
CA ILE A 62 3.67 2.08 -15.41
C ILE A 62 2.52 2.26 -16.40
N THR A 63 2.51 1.53 -17.51
CA THR A 63 1.44 1.59 -18.51
C THR A 63 0.10 1.13 -17.96
N GLU A 64 0.06 0.00 -17.28
CA GLU A 64 -1.15 -0.58 -16.71
C GLU A 64 -1.67 0.24 -15.54
N ILE A 65 -0.78 0.90 -14.80
CA ILE A 65 -1.13 1.86 -13.75
C ILE A 65 -1.80 3.08 -14.38
N ALA A 66 -1.20 3.69 -15.42
CA ALA A 66 -1.77 4.85 -16.09
C ALA A 66 -3.14 4.54 -16.73
N GLU A 67 -3.30 3.35 -17.33
CA GLU A 67 -4.59 2.87 -17.84
C GLU A 67 -5.62 2.72 -16.72
N ALA A 68 -5.22 2.17 -15.56
CA ALA A 68 -6.11 2.00 -14.42
C ALA A 68 -6.54 3.33 -13.81
N GLU A 69 -5.62 4.30 -13.71
CA GLU A 69 -5.93 5.65 -13.23
C GLU A 69 -6.91 6.37 -14.16
N LEU A 70 -6.71 6.27 -15.47
CA LEU A 70 -7.61 6.86 -16.45
C LEU A 70 -9.00 6.22 -16.40
N ALA A 71 -9.08 4.88 -16.31
CA ALA A 71 -10.35 4.18 -16.20
C ALA A 71 -11.12 4.55 -14.92
N MET A 72 -10.44 4.66 -13.78
CA MET A 72 -11.06 5.12 -12.53
C MET A 72 -11.52 6.58 -12.60
N ALA A 73 -10.74 7.44 -13.25
CA ALA A 73 -11.14 8.84 -13.44
C ALA A 73 -12.37 8.96 -14.37
N GLU A 74 -12.46 8.15 -15.42
CA GLU A 74 -13.63 8.09 -16.30
C GLU A 74 -14.87 7.53 -15.59
N GLU A 75 -14.71 6.52 -14.75
CA GLU A 75 -15.80 5.94 -13.95
C GLU A 75 -16.32 6.97 -12.93
N ALA A 76 -15.43 7.62 -12.18
CA ALA A 76 -15.78 8.70 -11.27
C ALA A 76 -16.48 9.87 -11.99
N ALA A 77 -16.01 10.25 -13.18
CA ALA A 77 -16.66 11.29 -13.98
C ALA A 77 -18.04 10.88 -14.49
N ARG A 78 -18.25 9.60 -14.84
CA ARG A 78 -19.56 9.07 -15.23
C ARG A 78 -20.54 9.03 -14.07
N GLU A 79 -20.11 8.61 -12.89
CA GLU A 79 -20.95 8.61 -11.69
C GLU A 79 -21.45 10.03 -11.38
N MET A 80 -20.62 11.06 -11.58
CA MET A 80 -21.02 12.46 -11.44
C MET A 80 -21.97 12.98 -12.54
N ASP A 81 -22.00 12.36 -13.73
CA ASP A 81 -22.81 12.81 -14.88
C ASP A 81 -24.15 12.05 -15.00
N ASP A 82 -24.23 10.79 -14.55
CA ASP A 82 -25.46 9.98 -14.53
C ASP A 82 -26.35 10.31 -13.29
N GLU A 83 -25.76 10.94 -12.26
CA GLU A 83 -26.47 11.57 -11.16
C GLU A 83 -26.99 12.97 -11.55
N GLY A 84 -27.92 13.00 -12.51
CA GLY A 84 -28.65 14.22 -12.91
C GLY A 84 -29.53 14.87 -11.84
N ASP A 85 -29.41 14.49 -10.56
CA ASP A 85 -30.02 15.11 -9.37
C ASP A 85 -29.45 14.48 -8.08
N PHE A 86 -28.12 14.29 -7.95
CA PHE A 86 -27.56 14.05 -6.62
C PHE A 86 -27.16 15.38 -6.03
N ASP A 87 -27.91 15.75 -5.01
CA ASP A 87 -27.67 16.92 -4.19
C ASP A 87 -26.22 16.90 -3.68
N LEU A 88 -25.35 17.67 -4.33
CA LEU A 88 -24.01 18.02 -3.85
C LEU A 88 -24.05 18.78 -2.50
N GLU A 89 -25.22 18.88 -1.86
CA GLU A 89 -25.42 19.28 -0.46
C GLU A 89 -25.24 18.13 0.55
N MET A 90 -24.79 16.92 0.16
CA MET A 90 -24.23 16.01 1.16
C MET A 90 -22.83 16.48 1.58
N GLU A 91 -22.78 17.64 2.26
CA GLU A 91 -21.65 18.05 3.08
C GLU A 91 -21.28 16.88 4.00
N THR A 92 -20.00 16.51 4.04
CA THR A 92 -19.49 15.74 5.17
C THR A 92 -19.85 16.51 6.42
N ILE A 93 -20.66 15.94 7.30
CA ILE A 93 -21.05 16.59 8.55
C ILE A 93 -19.77 16.86 9.33
N ASP A 94 -19.38 18.13 9.44
CA ASP A 94 -18.29 18.58 10.29
C ASP A 94 -18.73 18.47 11.76
N ASP A 95 -18.57 17.28 12.32
CA ASP A 95 -18.84 16.96 13.73
C ASP A 95 -17.63 17.23 14.62
N SER A 96 -16.61 17.96 14.15
CA SER A 96 -15.44 18.34 14.95
C SER A 96 -15.84 19.01 16.27
N LYS A 97 -16.93 19.81 16.25
CA LYS A 97 -17.50 20.44 17.45
C LYS A 97 -18.16 19.47 18.42
N HIS A 98 -18.52 18.27 18.01
CA HIS A 98 -19.12 17.27 18.87
C HIS A 98 -18.08 16.57 19.76
N PHE A 99 -16.82 16.55 19.33
CA PHE A 99 -15.70 15.94 20.06
C PHE A 99 -14.77 16.95 20.75
N ILE A 100 -14.99 18.25 20.56
CA ILE A 100 -14.32 19.28 21.35
C ILE A 100 -15.04 19.36 22.70
N GLU A 101 -14.51 18.68 23.71
CA GLU A 101 -14.78 19.06 25.09
C GLU A 101 -14.19 20.45 25.32
N ASP A 102 -15.02 21.40 25.78
CA ASP A 102 -14.54 22.70 26.21
C ASP A 102 -13.52 22.47 27.33
N ILE A 103 -12.24 22.63 27.03
CA ILE A 103 -11.18 22.58 28.03
C ILE A 103 -11.42 23.77 28.95
N ASN A 104 -12.06 23.50 30.09
CA ASN A 104 -12.26 24.50 31.12
C ASN A 104 -10.87 24.88 31.66
N PRO A 105 -10.46 26.15 31.59
CA PRO A 105 -9.16 26.56 32.10
C PRO A 105 -9.01 26.32 33.61
N GLU A 106 -10.12 26.11 34.34
CA GLU A 106 -10.09 25.71 35.75
C GLU A 106 -9.77 24.21 35.96
N ASP A 107 -9.98 23.36 34.94
CA ASP A 107 -9.63 21.92 34.97
C ASP A 107 -8.22 21.65 34.40
N MET A 108 -7.58 22.66 33.78
CA MET A 108 -6.19 22.60 33.26
C MET A 108 -5.13 22.79 34.36
N ASP A 109 -5.52 23.28 35.54
CA ASP A 109 -4.59 23.45 36.66
C ASP A 109 -4.31 22.12 37.39
N GLU A 110 -5.13 21.07 37.19
CA GLU A 110 -4.96 19.77 37.87
C GLU A 110 -4.26 18.70 36.99
N ALA A 111 -4.09 18.95 35.68
CA ALA A 111 -3.48 17.99 34.75
C ALA A 111 -1.99 18.26 34.43
N ILE A 112 -1.37 19.24 35.10
CA ILE A 112 0.08 19.52 35.02
C ILE A 112 0.70 19.35 36.41
N GLU A 113 0.34 18.28 37.13
CA GLU A 113 1.23 17.72 38.16
C GLU A 113 2.00 16.55 37.52
N ASP A 114 3.11 16.94 36.89
CA ASP A 114 4.44 16.38 37.15
C ASP A 114 4.57 14.84 37.19
N ASP A 115 4.47 14.19 36.04
CA ASP A 115 4.93 12.79 35.88
C ASP A 115 5.92 12.65 34.69
N PHE A 116 6.70 13.71 34.44
CA PHE A 116 7.96 13.61 33.69
C PHE A 116 9.12 13.37 34.68
N ASP A 117 9.11 12.21 35.34
CA ASP A 117 10.36 11.62 35.81
C ASP A 117 11.11 11.09 34.58
N ASP A 118 11.82 12.00 33.89
CA ASP A 118 12.82 11.70 32.86
C ASP A 118 14.18 11.52 33.55
N ASP A 119 14.68 10.29 33.44
CA ASP A 119 15.88 9.72 34.07
C ASP A 119 17.17 10.53 33.82
N GLY A 120 18.06 10.63 34.82
CA GLY A 120 19.46 11.01 34.57
C GLY A 120 20.36 11.25 35.80
N ASP A 121 21.24 10.28 36.08
CA ASP A 121 22.37 10.32 37.02
C ASP A 121 23.21 11.62 37.03
N ASP A 122 23.62 12.09 38.23
CA ASP A 122 25.00 12.55 38.49
C ASP A 122 25.35 12.56 40.01
N ASP A 123 26.53 12.03 40.33
CA ASP A 123 27.26 11.83 41.63
C ASP A 123 27.01 10.57 42.50
#